data_AF-A0A9C8ZNJ4-F1
#
_entry.id   AF-A0A9C8ZNJ4-F1
#
_cell.length_a   1.000
_cell.length_b   1.000
_cell.length_c   1.000
_cell.angle_alpha   90.00
_cell.angle_beta   90.00
_cell.angle_gamma   90.00
#
_symmetry.space_group_name_H-M   'P 1'
#
loop_
_entity.id
_entity.type
_entity.pdbx_description
1 polymer ?
#
loop_
_entity_poly.entity_id
_entity_poly.type
_entity_poly.pdbx_seq_one_letter_code
_entity_poly.pdbx_strand_id
1 'polypeptide(L)'
;MTAYSPSSTPVQYGREIEEEIARLEALIAAHPMLAARYSPRWLAIKLLENDPHVIERVRMIAGTDDLLAAARQSIRRIERLFGDESDILITDRRYGFINGLVRQVVQRPPLDRHTLSDRIDGVITHPLLGIPVFMVAMWITFQMTTSVSAYYLDWIDGVIRGPVTRWVVALLSMAGPGGSWVESLAVDGVLAGVGGVLVFVPTLAFMYFFTALLEDSGYMARAALLADRFMYLLGLHGKSFIPMLLGFGCNVPGIYATRTLENERDRLLTGLLVPFMSCGARLPVYMVIGTAFFGPRAGTLVFALYFLGIAVAILIGLLLKNTLLHVEEEAPFVIELPPYRIPSMKGVLIHTWEHTGAFIRNAGTIVLGVSLAIWLLLAIPVNAPQGARFAQVGTEHSALAALGRAIAPAFTPAGYGEWEPAAALVTGFAAKELVVSTLSQIYPGSGGSVPVTAGEPTSFRDDLAEIGATFAVATWDTFRATLSLIPGVDLFGEEEAGTIDTALTGALREAFT
;
A
#
# COMPACT_ATOMS: atom_id res chain seq x y z
N MET A 1 -25.93 24.59 -55.95
CA MET A 1 -26.92 23.69 -55.29
C MET A 1 -26.87 22.37 -56.02
N THR A 2 -26.11 21.43 -55.50
CA THR A 2 -26.03 20.05 -56.01
C THR A 2 -27.37 19.37 -55.78
N ALA A 3 -27.96 18.89 -56.87
CA ALA A 3 -29.21 18.12 -56.82
C ALA A 3 -29.01 16.88 -55.95
N TYR A 4 -29.84 16.75 -54.93
CA TYR A 4 -29.96 15.55 -54.11
C TYR A 4 -30.31 14.37 -55.04
N SER A 5 -29.38 13.44 -55.20
CA SER A 5 -29.63 12.18 -55.91
C SER A 5 -30.43 11.27 -54.97
N PRO A 6 -31.68 10.87 -55.30
CA PRO A 6 -32.49 10.05 -54.41
C PRO A 6 -31.86 8.66 -54.24
N SER A 7 -31.60 8.28 -52.99
CA SER A 7 -31.18 6.92 -52.62
C SER A 7 -32.22 5.89 -53.08
N SER A 8 -31.76 4.77 -53.64
CA SER A 8 -32.56 3.76 -54.35
C SER A 8 -33.52 2.91 -53.50
N THR A 9 -33.65 3.18 -52.20
CA THR A 9 -34.64 2.52 -51.33
C THR A 9 -35.29 3.54 -50.38
N PRO A 10 -36.52 3.99 -50.65
CA PRO A 10 -37.22 4.90 -49.76
C PRO A 10 -37.66 4.20 -48.46
N VAL A 11 -37.66 4.94 -47.34
CA VAL A 11 -38.31 4.49 -46.10
C VAL A 11 -39.78 4.22 -46.40
N GLN A 12 -40.26 3.02 -46.03
CA GLN A 12 -41.65 2.61 -46.17
C GLN A 12 -42.42 2.89 -44.88
N TYR A 13 -43.52 3.61 -44.96
CA TYR A 13 -44.32 4.04 -43.81
C TYR A 13 -45.48 3.09 -43.45
N GLY A 14 -45.55 1.93 -44.11
CA GLY A 14 -46.67 0.98 -43.99
C GLY A 14 -47.74 1.25 -45.05
N ARG A 15 -48.53 0.22 -45.37
CA ARG A 15 -49.42 0.22 -46.53
C ARG A 15 -50.40 1.40 -46.51
N GLU A 16 -51.05 1.63 -45.37
CA GLU A 16 -52.12 2.62 -45.23
C GLU A 16 -51.58 4.06 -45.35
N ILE A 17 -50.37 4.33 -44.84
CA ILE A 17 -49.73 5.65 -44.98
C ILE A 17 -49.16 5.82 -46.38
N GLU A 18 -48.57 4.77 -46.98
CA GLU A 18 -48.08 4.81 -48.36
C GLU A 18 -49.19 5.03 -49.39
N GLU A 19 -50.40 4.50 -49.18
CA GLU A 19 -51.55 4.76 -50.05
C GLU A 19 -51.93 6.25 -50.06
N GLU A 20 -51.91 6.90 -48.89
CA GLU A 20 -52.17 8.34 -48.78
C GLU A 20 -51.01 9.17 -49.34
N ILE A 21 -49.76 8.74 -49.14
CA ILE A 21 -48.58 9.36 -49.77
C ILE A 21 -48.72 9.29 -51.30
N ALA A 22 -49.02 8.13 -51.88
CA ALA A 22 -49.17 7.94 -53.32
C ALA A 22 -50.30 8.81 -53.90
N ARG A 23 -51.41 8.95 -53.16
CA ARG A 23 -52.52 9.82 -53.54
C ARG A 23 -52.09 11.29 -53.61
N LEU A 24 -51.36 11.77 -52.60
CA LEU A 24 -50.84 13.15 -52.59
C LEU A 24 -49.75 13.35 -53.64
N GLU A 25 -48.87 12.37 -53.85
CA GLU A 25 -47.85 12.38 -54.90
C GLU A 25 -48.47 12.58 -56.29
N ALA A 26 -49.57 11.89 -56.60
CA ALA A 26 -50.27 12.02 -57.88
C ALA A 26 -50.83 13.44 -58.08
N LEU A 27 -51.41 14.04 -57.04
CA LEU A 27 -51.92 15.42 -57.07
C LEU A 27 -50.80 16.45 -57.22
N ILE A 28 -49.66 16.22 -56.56
CA ILE A 28 -48.48 17.08 -56.64
C ILE A 28 -47.83 16.98 -58.03
N ALA A 29 -47.73 15.78 -58.60
CA ALA A 29 -47.18 15.55 -59.93
C ALA A 29 -48.06 16.16 -61.04
N ALA A 30 -49.37 16.20 -60.84
CA ALA A 30 -50.31 16.85 -61.75
C ALA A 30 -50.21 18.39 -61.74
N HIS A 31 -49.53 18.99 -60.75
CA HIS A 31 -49.34 20.43 -60.65
C HIS A 31 -47.91 20.83 -61.09
N PRO A 32 -47.75 21.46 -62.29
CA PRO A 32 -46.42 21.68 -62.88
C PRO A 32 -45.49 22.54 -62.03
N MET A 33 -46.04 23.51 -61.28
CA MET A 33 -45.23 24.42 -60.46
C MET A 33 -44.71 23.75 -59.18
N LEU A 34 -45.46 22.80 -58.62
CA LEU A 34 -45.03 22.04 -57.45
C LEU A 34 -44.02 20.96 -57.85
N ALA A 35 -44.31 20.21 -58.93
CA ALA A 35 -43.44 19.16 -59.44
C ALA A 35 -42.07 19.67 -59.89
N ALA A 36 -41.98 20.90 -60.40
CA ALA A 36 -40.71 21.53 -60.77
C ALA A 36 -39.86 21.97 -59.57
N ARG A 37 -40.48 22.19 -58.40
CA ARG A 37 -39.81 22.80 -57.23
C ARG A 37 -39.50 21.81 -56.12
N TYR A 38 -40.32 20.77 -55.95
CA TYR A 38 -40.21 19.81 -54.86
C TYR A 38 -40.27 18.38 -55.39
N SER A 39 -39.60 17.46 -54.69
CA SER A 39 -39.85 16.03 -54.89
C SER A 39 -41.29 15.71 -54.45
N PRO A 40 -42.12 15.08 -55.29
CA PRO A 40 -43.51 14.77 -54.94
C PRO A 40 -43.66 13.99 -53.63
N ARG A 41 -42.79 12.99 -53.42
CA ARG A 41 -42.77 12.16 -52.21
C ARG A 41 -42.44 12.94 -50.96
N TRP A 42 -41.40 13.77 -51.02
CA TRP A 42 -40.99 14.59 -49.87
C TRP A 42 -42.09 15.58 -49.47
N LEU A 43 -42.71 16.22 -50.46
CA LEU A 43 -43.79 17.18 -50.21
C LEU A 43 -45.04 16.49 -49.65
N ALA A 44 -45.42 15.33 -50.18
CA ALA A 44 -46.51 14.52 -49.65
C ALA A 44 -46.30 14.16 -48.17
N ILE A 45 -45.11 13.66 -47.82
CA ILE A 45 -44.76 13.31 -46.43
C ILE A 45 -44.80 14.55 -45.53
N LYS A 46 -44.24 15.68 -45.97
CA LYS A 46 -44.24 16.92 -45.18
C LYS A 46 -45.64 17.50 -44.96
N LEU A 47 -46.52 17.35 -45.94
CA LEU A 47 -47.92 17.72 -45.80
C LEU A 47 -48.64 16.79 -44.82
N LEU A 48 -48.34 15.49 -44.80
CA LEU A 48 -48.90 14.54 -43.82
C LEU A 48 -48.34 14.75 -42.39
N GLU A 49 -47.11 15.24 -42.26
CA GLU A 49 -46.53 15.69 -40.97
C GLU A 49 -47.12 17.04 -40.49
N ASN A 50 -48.03 17.65 -41.27
CA ASN A 50 -48.63 18.95 -40.96
C ASN A 50 -47.60 20.08 -40.73
N ASP A 51 -46.50 20.08 -41.49
CA ASP A 51 -45.41 21.05 -41.35
C ASP A 51 -45.90 22.48 -41.69
N PRO A 52 -45.94 23.42 -40.72
CA PRO A 52 -46.56 24.72 -40.90
C PRO A 52 -45.86 25.58 -41.95
N HIS A 53 -44.54 25.45 -42.06
CA HIS A 53 -43.73 26.24 -43.01
C HIS A 53 -43.91 25.74 -44.44
N VAL A 54 -44.03 24.42 -44.61
CA VAL A 54 -44.32 23.82 -45.92
C VAL A 54 -45.73 24.18 -46.36
N ILE A 55 -46.72 24.12 -45.46
CA ILE A 55 -48.11 24.49 -45.77
C ILE A 55 -48.20 25.96 -46.20
N GLU A 56 -47.55 26.88 -45.49
CA GLU A 56 -47.54 28.30 -45.85
C GLU A 56 -46.94 28.53 -47.25
N ARG A 57 -45.81 27.88 -47.55
CA ARG A 57 -45.18 27.97 -48.87
C ARG A 57 -46.04 27.41 -50.00
N VAL A 58 -46.78 26.32 -49.74
CA VAL A 58 -47.69 25.73 -50.73
C VAL A 58 -48.89 26.65 -50.97
N ARG A 59 -49.47 27.27 -49.93
CA ARG A 59 -50.57 28.24 -50.04
C ARG A 59 -50.26 29.44 -50.92
N MET A 60 -48.99 29.86 -50.97
CA MET A 60 -48.54 30.98 -51.82
C MET A 60 -48.56 30.65 -53.31
N ILE A 61 -48.75 29.38 -53.69
CA ILE A 61 -48.83 28.92 -55.08
C ILE A 61 -50.31 28.78 -55.47
N ALA A 62 -50.70 29.39 -56.59
CA ALA A 62 -52.07 29.36 -57.07
C ALA A 62 -52.56 27.93 -57.42
N GLY A 63 -53.81 27.63 -57.05
CA GLY A 63 -54.46 26.35 -57.37
C GLY A 63 -54.01 25.17 -56.49
N THR A 64 -53.55 25.44 -55.27
CA THR A 64 -53.10 24.39 -54.32
C THR A 64 -54.11 24.09 -53.20
N ASP A 65 -55.26 24.77 -53.19
CA ASP A 65 -56.28 24.59 -52.16
C ASP A 65 -56.84 23.16 -52.13
N ASP A 66 -57.02 22.54 -53.29
CA ASP A 66 -57.48 21.15 -53.43
C ASP A 66 -56.45 20.16 -52.87
N LEU A 67 -55.15 20.42 -53.08
CA LEU A 67 -54.06 19.62 -52.52
C LEU A 67 -54.02 19.74 -50.99
N LEU A 68 -54.16 20.95 -50.45
CA LEU A 68 -54.19 21.19 -49.00
C LEU A 68 -55.46 20.63 -48.34
N ALA A 69 -56.58 20.58 -49.07
CA ALA A 69 -57.80 19.93 -48.62
C ALA A 69 -57.64 18.40 -48.62
N ALA A 70 -57.01 17.83 -49.66
CA ALA A 70 -56.68 16.42 -49.75
C ALA A 70 -55.72 15.99 -48.63
N ALA A 71 -54.65 16.75 -48.38
CA ALA A 71 -53.70 16.48 -47.29
C ALA A 71 -54.39 16.47 -45.92
N ARG A 72 -55.24 17.46 -45.64
CA ARG A 72 -56.06 17.50 -44.42
C ARG A 72 -57.02 16.31 -44.30
N GLN A 73 -57.53 15.80 -45.41
CA GLN A 73 -58.37 14.59 -45.41
C GLN A 73 -57.55 13.34 -45.12
N SER A 74 -56.36 13.21 -45.72
CA SER A 74 -55.44 12.10 -45.51
C SER A 74 -54.93 12.04 -44.06
N ILE A 75 -54.56 13.19 -43.47
CA ILE A 75 -54.19 13.29 -42.04
C ILE A 75 -55.33 12.76 -41.15
N ARG A 76 -56.55 13.28 -41.32
CA ARG A 76 -57.71 12.81 -40.54
C ARG A 76 -58.02 11.33 -40.73
N ARG A 77 -57.71 10.76 -41.90
CA ARG A 77 -57.92 9.35 -42.18
C ARG A 77 -56.89 8.49 -41.44
N ILE A 78 -55.62 8.89 -41.50
CA ILE A 78 -54.52 8.24 -40.77
C ILE A 78 -54.79 8.30 -39.26
N GLU A 79 -55.12 9.47 -38.73
CA GLU A 79 -55.42 9.66 -37.30
C GLU A 79 -56.59 8.81 -36.82
N ARG A 80 -57.64 8.67 -37.64
CA ARG A 80 -58.78 7.79 -37.31
C ARG A 80 -58.45 6.30 -37.37
N LEU A 81 -57.58 5.90 -38.28
CA LEU A 81 -57.19 4.50 -38.47
C LEU A 81 -56.28 4.02 -37.35
N PHE A 82 -55.33 4.86 -36.93
CA PHE A 82 -54.28 4.48 -35.99
C PHE A 82 -54.46 5.04 -34.58
N GLY A 83 -55.31 6.06 -34.39
CA GLY A 83 -55.62 6.64 -33.08
C GLY A 83 -54.58 7.64 -32.56
N ASP A 84 -53.54 7.96 -33.34
CA ASP A 84 -52.43 8.86 -33.01
C ASP A 84 -52.26 9.95 -34.08
N GLU A 85 -51.54 11.02 -33.72
CA GLU A 85 -51.19 12.11 -34.63
C GLU A 85 -50.32 11.63 -35.81
N SER A 86 -50.61 12.15 -37.01
CA SER A 86 -49.97 11.70 -38.26
C SER A 86 -48.44 11.89 -38.28
N ASP A 87 -47.95 12.96 -37.66
CA ASP A 87 -46.52 13.25 -37.55
C ASP A 87 -45.79 12.29 -36.59
N ILE A 88 -46.42 11.91 -35.48
CA ILE A 88 -45.94 10.89 -34.54
C ILE A 88 -45.81 9.55 -35.25
N LEU A 89 -46.84 9.14 -36.00
CA LEU A 89 -46.85 7.86 -36.73
C LEU A 89 -45.75 7.81 -37.82
N ILE A 90 -45.56 8.89 -38.57
CA ILE A 90 -44.48 8.99 -39.57
C ILE A 90 -43.11 8.93 -38.88
N THR A 91 -42.97 9.58 -37.73
CA THR A 91 -41.74 9.60 -36.93
C THR A 91 -41.42 8.22 -36.36
N ASP A 92 -42.41 7.52 -35.80
CA ASP A 92 -42.26 6.16 -35.28
C ASP A 92 -41.78 5.20 -36.38
N ARG A 93 -42.36 5.27 -37.58
CA ARG A 93 -41.92 4.45 -38.72
C ARG A 93 -40.47 4.72 -39.14
N ARG A 94 -40.02 5.98 -39.08
CA ARG A 94 -38.60 6.33 -39.32
C ARG A 94 -37.69 5.73 -38.26
N TYR A 95 -38.05 5.88 -36.98
CA TYR A 95 -37.28 5.28 -35.89
C TYR A 95 -37.30 3.76 -35.95
N GLY A 96 -38.40 3.15 -36.36
CA GLY A 96 -38.50 1.71 -36.61
C GLY A 96 -37.52 1.24 -37.69
N PHE A 97 -37.44 1.96 -38.81
CA PHE A 97 -36.45 1.68 -39.86
C PHE A 97 -35.02 1.84 -39.36
N ILE A 98 -34.72 2.94 -38.65
CA ILE A 98 -33.39 3.20 -38.07
C ILE A 98 -33.01 2.10 -37.08
N ASN A 99 -33.91 1.72 -36.17
CA ASN A 99 -33.68 0.68 -35.18
C ASN A 99 -33.45 -0.69 -35.84
N GLY A 100 -34.19 -1.00 -36.91
CA GLY A 100 -33.97 -2.19 -37.72
C GLY A 100 -32.58 -2.21 -38.36
N LEU A 101 -32.16 -1.10 -38.97
CA LEU A 101 -30.84 -0.94 -39.57
C LEU A 101 -29.72 -1.05 -38.53
N VAL A 102 -29.87 -0.36 -37.39
CA VAL A 102 -28.91 -0.42 -36.28
C VAL A 102 -28.74 -1.86 -35.79
N ARG A 103 -29.83 -2.63 -35.65
CA ARG A 103 -29.75 -4.05 -35.26
C ARG A 103 -29.00 -4.92 -36.27
N GLN A 104 -29.04 -4.58 -37.55
CA GLN A 104 -28.37 -5.34 -38.61
C GLN A 104 -26.89 -4.97 -38.77
N VAL A 105 -26.55 -3.69 -38.57
CA VAL A 105 -25.21 -3.17 -38.86
C VAL A 105 -24.32 -3.07 -37.62
N VAL A 106 -24.90 -2.77 -36.45
CA VAL A 106 -24.12 -2.58 -35.23
C VAL A 106 -23.88 -3.92 -34.55
N GLN A 107 -22.66 -4.41 -34.67
CA GLN A 107 -22.17 -5.52 -33.85
C GLN A 107 -21.63 -4.95 -32.53
N ARG A 108 -22.21 -5.38 -31.40
CA ARG A 108 -21.64 -5.13 -30.08
C ARG A 108 -20.92 -6.39 -29.62
N PRO A 109 -19.70 -6.29 -29.06
CA PRO A 109 -19.09 -7.45 -28.43
C PRO A 109 -20.01 -7.98 -27.32
N PRO A 110 -20.12 -9.31 -27.14
CA PRO A 110 -20.89 -9.87 -26.03
C PRO A 110 -20.30 -9.37 -24.71
N LEU A 111 -21.15 -8.83 -23.84
CA LEU A 111 -20.79 -8.28 -22.52
C LEU A 111 -20.21 -9.35 -21.56
N ASP A 112 -20.52 -10.63 -21.78
CA ASP A 112 -20.27 -11.74 -20.84
C ASP A 112 -18.95 -12.51 -21.05
N ARG A 113 -17.91 -11.91 -21.63
CA ARG A 113 -16.58 -12.52 -21.54
C ARG A 113 -15.94 -12.16 -20.21
N HIS A 114 -16.23 -12.94 -19.18
CA HIS A 114 -15.43 -12.96 -17.96
C HIS A 114 -13.96 -13.15 -18.35
N THR A 115 -13.19 -12.10 -18.20
CA THR A 115 -11.75 -12.09 -18.44
C THR A 115 -11.06 -12.93 -17.37
N LEU A 116 -9.78 -13.29 -17.59
CA LEU A 116 -8.99 -13.96 -16.55
C LEU A 116 -8.92 -13.09 -15.28
N SER A 117 -8.89 -11.76 -15.43
CA SER A 117 -8.99 -10.81 -14.31
C SER A 117 -10.27 -11.04 -13.51
N ASP A 118 -11.42 -11.11 -14.18
CA ASP A 118 -12.73 -11.27 -13.50
C ASP A 118 -12.82 -12.59 -12.72
N ARG A 119 -12.18 -13.66 -13.23
CA ARG A 119 -12.12 -14.95 -12.51
C ARG A 119 -11.24 -14.88 -11.28
N ILE A 120 -10.07 -14.24 -11.38
CA ILE A 120 -9.14 -14.06 -10.25
C ILE A 120 -9.79 -13.15 -9.21
N ASP A 121 -10.37 -12.03 -9.65
CA ASP A 121 -11.10 -11.09 -8.79
C ASP A 121 -12.28 -11.81 -8.12
N GLY A 122 -12.99 -12.72 -8.78
CA GLY A 122 -14.02 -13.57 -8.18
C GLY A 122 -13.57 -14.39 -6.96
N VAL A 123 -12.28 -14.71 -6.85
CA VAL A 123 -11.70 -15.39 -5.67
C VAL A 123 -11.13 -14.37 -4.68
N ILE A 124 -10.32 -13.42 -5.16
CA ILE A 124 -9.58 -12.45 -4.33
C ILE A 124 -10.51 -11.45 -3.66
N THR A 125 -11.59 -11.04 -4.33
CA THR A 125 -12.57 -10.07 -3.80
C THR A 125 -13.76 -10.76 -3.12
N HIS A 126 -13.77 -12.09 -3.04
CA HIS A 126 -14.87 -12.81 -2.39
C HIS A 126 -14.91 -12.44 -0.90
N PRO A 127 -16.08 -12.12 -0.32
CA PRO A 127 -16.17 -11.64 1.07
C PRO A 127 -15.62 -12.63 2.11
N LEU A 128 -15.70 -13.94 1.82
CA LEU A 128 -15.18 -15.00 2.69
C LEU A 128 -13.79 -15.53 2.28
N LEU A 129 -13.51 -15.72 0.98
CA LEU A 129 -12.25 -16.32 0.52
C LEU A 129 -11.15 -15.27 0.34
N GLY A 130 -11.52 -14.00 0.11
CA GLY A 130 -10.58 -12.91 -0.01
C GLY A 130 -9.75 -12.70 1.25
N ILE A 131 -10.36 -12.79 2.45
CA ILE A 131 -9.64 -12.59 3.73
C ILE A 131 -8.53 -13.64 3.92
N PRO A 132 -8.81 -14.96 3.79
CA PRO A 132 -7.75 -15.96 3.79
C PRO A 132 -6.69 -15.74 2.72
N VAL A 133 -7.07 -15.42 1.48
CA VAL A 133 -6.10 -15.18 0.40
C VAL A 133 -5.20 -13.99 0.72
N PHE A 134 -5.76 -12.92 1.28
CA PHE A 134 -5.02 -11.77 1.76
C PHE A 134 -4.08 -12.12 2.92
N MET A 135 -4.56 -12.88 3.91
CA MET A 135 -3.72 -13.34 5.01
C MET A 135 -2.56 -14.21 4.52
N VAL A 136 -2.79 -15.09 3.56
CA VAL A 136 -1.74 -15.92 2.94
C VAL A 136 -0.75 -15.06 2.15
N ALA A 137 -1.23 -14.10 1.35
CA ALA A 137 -0.36 -13.20 0.61
C ALA A 137 0.55 -12.37 1.54
N MET A 138 -0.02 -11.82 2.61
CA MET A 138 0.75 -11.10 3.64
C MET A 138 1.71 -12.02 4.39
N TRP A 139 1.28 -13.22 4.75
CA TRP A 139 2.14 -14.20 5.37
C TRP A 139 3.34 -14.55 4.48
N ILE A 140 3.14 -14.79 3.18
CA ILE A 140 4.22 -15.02 2.21
C ILE A 140 5.16 -13.81 2.19
N THR A 141 4.64 -12.58 2.09
CA THR A 141 5.47 -11.38 2.11
C THR A 141 6.33 -11.29 3.37
N PHE A 142 5.75 -11.42 4.56
CA PHE A 142 6.50 -11.35 5.81
C PHE A 142 7.48 -12.51 6.00
N GLN A 143 7.06 -13.72 5.65
CA GLN A 143 7.91 -14.91 5.74
C GLN A 143 9.12 -14.75 4.82
N MET A 144 8.90 -14.40 3.56
CA MET A 144 9.98 -14.19 2.59
C MET A 144 10.88 -13.02 2.99
N THR A 145 10.32 -11.92 3.50
CA THR A 145 11.14 -10.81 4.01
C THR A 145 12.06 -11.27 5.13
N THR A 146 11.51 -11.95 6.14
CA THR A 146 12.26 -12.31 7.35
C THR A 146 13.26 -13.44 7.12
N SER A 147 12.89 -14.47 6.35
CA SER A 147 13.77 -15.60 6.06
C SER A 147 14.95 -15.19 5.18
N VAL A 148 14.70 -14.35 4.17
CA VAL A 148 15.73 -13.88 3.24
C VAL A 148 16.63 -12.85 3.93
N SER A 149 16.06 -11.94 4.72
CA SER A 149 16.85 -10.86 5.32
C SER A 149 17.72 -11.29 6.49
N ALA A 150 17.36 -12.36 7.22
CA ALA A 150 18.10 -12.83 8.40
C ALA A 150 19.59 -13.10 8.09
N TYR A 151 19.89 -13.81 7.00
CA TYR A 151 21.27 -14.11 6.61
C TYR A 151 22.09 -12.85 6.27
N TYR A 152 21.47 -11.87 5.62
CA TYR A 152 22.12 -10.59 5.33
C TYR A 152 22.30 -9.73 6.59
N LEU A 153 21.37 -9.81 7.53
CA LEU A 153 21.44 -9.15 8.83
C LEU A 153 22.67 -9.66 9.60
N ASP A 154 22.79 -10.98 9.75
CA ASP A 154 23.90 -11.64 10.45
C ASP A 154 25.24 -11.36 9.75
N TRP A 155 25.24 -11.35 8.41
CA TRP A 155 26.43 -10.99 7.64
C TRP A 155 26.88 -9.55 7.91
N ILE A 156 25.97 -8.56 7.83
CA ILE A 156 26.33 -7.15 8.10
C ILE A 156 26.83 -7.00 9.54
N ASP A 157 26.14 -7.63 10.50
CA ASP A 157 26.52 -7.59 11.91
C ASP A 157 27.91 -8.19 12.15
N GLY A 158 28.21 -9.33 11.53
CA GLY A 158 29.52 -9.98 11.56
C GLY A 158 30.62 -9.13 10.91
N VAL A 159 30.36 -8.51 9.75
CA VAL A 159 31.33 -7.63 9.07
C VAL A 159 31.67 -6.41 9.92
N ILE A 160 30.67 -5.81 10.58
CA ILE A 160 30.86 -4.61 11.41
C ILE A 160 31.65 -4.95 12.68
N ARG A 161 31.31 -6.05 13.36
CA ARG A 161 32.00 -6.48 14.59
C ARG A 161 33.39 -7.07 14.34
N GLY A 162 33.60 -7.70 13.20
CA GLY A 162 34.88 -8.30 12.84
C GLY A 162 35.77 -7.31 12.06
N PRO A 163 35.88 -7.46 10.73
CA PRO A 163 36.78 -6.68 9.88
C PRO A 163 36.76 -5.17 10.13
N VAL A 164 35.57 -4.56 10.17
CA VAL A 164 35.45 -3.10 10.27
C VAL A 164 35.95 -2.59 11.62
N THR A 165 35.60 -3.28 12.72
CA THR A 165 36.10 -2.87 14.04
C THR A 165 37.60 -3.11 14.16
N ARG A 166 38.12 -4.22 13.64
CA ARG A 166 39.58 -4.47 13.59
C ARG A 166 40.31 -3.35 12.85
N TRP A 167 39.78 -2.88 11.71
CA TRP A 167 40.37 -1.77 10.96
C TRP A 167 40.35 -0.45 11.73
N VAL A 168 39.24 -0.14 12.41
CA VAL A 168 39.13 1.09 13.21
C VAL A 168 40.08 1.07 14.40
N VAL A 169 40.16 -0.04 15.13
CA VAL A 169 41.10 -0.22 16.26
C VAL A 169 42.56 -0.18 15.77
N ALA A 170 42.87 -0.83 14.64
CA ALA A 170 44.20 -0.78 14.03
C ALA A 170 44.60 0.65 13.61
N LEU A 171 43.68 1.41 12.99
CA LEU A 171 43.92 2.80 12.61
C LEU A 171 44.18 3.69 13.83
N LEU A 172 43.38 3.52 14.90
CA LEU A 172 43.49 4.31 16.12
C LEU A 172 44.73 3.97 16.95
N SER A 173 45.10 2.69 17.02
CA SER A 173 46.36 2.26 17.64
C SER A 173 47.60 2.79 16.90
N MET A 174 47.55 2.90 15.56
CA MET A 174 48.62 3.53 14.77
C MET A 174 48.67 5.06 14.95
N ALA A 175 47.53 5.71 15.13
CA ALA A 175 47.44 7.17 15.30
C ALA A 175 47.82 7.65 16.73
N GLY A 176 48.01 6.74 17.69
CA GLY A 176 48.40 7.05 19.07
C GLY A 176 47.31 7.01 20.16
N PRO A 177 46.00 7.19 19.90
CA PRO A 177 44.96 7.13 20.93
C PRO A 177 44.41 5.70 21.21
N GLY A 178 45.19 4.64 20.96
CA GLY A 178 44.80 3.27 21.32
C GLY A 178 44.56 3.12 22.83
N GLY A 179 43.44 2.50 23.21
CA GLY A 179 43.01 2.32 24.60
C GLY A 179 42.49 3.60 25.28
N SER A 180 42.26 4.68 24.53
CA SER A 180 41.70 5.93 25.07
C SER A 180 40.18 6.02 24.89
N TRP A 181 39.56 7.03 25.50
CA TRP A 181 38.14 7.35 25.30
C TRP A 181 37.74 7.55 23.83
N VAL A 182 38.70 7.88 22.96
CA VAL A 182 38.49 8.05 21.51
C VAL A 182 38.22 6.70 20.83
N GLU A 183 38.87 5.63 21.29
CA GLU A 183 38.62 4.28 20.79
C GLU A 183 37.22 3.82 21.16
N SER A 184 36.81 3.99 22.43
CA SER A 184 35.44 3.68 22.85
C SER A 184 34.40 4.54 22.12
N LEU A 185 34.67 5.83 21.86
CA LEU A 185 33.76 6.66 21.06
C LEU A 185 33.60 6.12 19.63
N ALA A 186 34.69 5.70 19.01
CA ALA A 186 34.67 5.19 17.64
C ALA A 186 33.98 3.82 17.56
N VAL A 187 34.27 2.90 18.49
CA VAL A 187 33.74 1.54 18.50
C VAL A 187 32.34 1.48 19.11
N ASP A 188 32.21 1.87 20.37
CA ASP A 188 30.97 1.74 21.14
C ASP A 188 29.96 2.86 20.85
N GLY A 189 30.42 4.02 20.35
CA GLY A 189 29.54 5.14 19.99
C GLY A 189 29.14 5.14 18.52
N VAL A 190 30.13 5.34 17.63
CA VAL A 190 29.91 5.50 16.17
C VAL A 190 29.64 4.17 15.48
N LEU A 191 30.53 3.19 15.60
CA LEU A 191 30.37 1.90 14.91
C LEU A 191 29.15 1.13 15.42
N ALA A 192 28.90 1.12 16.73
CA ALA A 192 27.68 0.52 17.28
C ALA A 192 26.41 1.22 16.76
N GLY A 193 26.41 2.55 16.67
CA GLY A 193 25.28 3.32 16.14
C GLY A 193 25.04 3.09 14.64
N VAL A 194 26.10 3.16 13.82
CA VAL A 194 26.04 2.89 12.38
C VAL A 194 25.65 1.42 12.12
N GLY A 195 26.23 0.49 12.88
CA GLY A 195 25.91 -0.94 12.78
C GLY A 195 24.48 -1.23 13.12
N GLY A 196 23.95 -0.65 14.19
CA GLY A 196 22.53 -0.73 14.54
C GLY A 196 21.64 -0.36 13.36
N VAL A 197 21.93 0.71 12.62
CA VAL A 197 21.14 1.13 11.45
C VAL A 197 21.31 0.18 10.27
N LEU A 198 22.56 -0.15 9.91
CA LEU A 198 22.88 -0.92 8.71
C LEU A 198 22.35 -2.35 8.78
N VAL A 199 22.36 -2.96 9.97
CA VAL A 199 21.86 -4.32 10.21
C VAL A 199 20.37 -4.45 9.85
N PHE A 200 19.56 -3.38 9.96
CA PHE A 200 18.14 -3.41 9.58
C PHE A 200 17.87 -3.13 8.10
N VAL A 201 18.84 -2.62 7.35
CA VAL A 201 18.67 -2.24 5.95
C VAL A 201 18.19 -3.41 5.07
N PRO A 202 18.73 -4.64 5.16
CA PRO A 202 18.26 -5.77 4.36
C PRO A 202 16.77 -6.07 4.60
N THR A 203 16.35 -6.14 5.86
CA THR A 203 14.96 -6.43 6.24
C THR A 203 14.01 -5.39 5.64
N LEU A 204 14.33 -4.10 5.74
CA LEU A 204 13.51 -3.05 5.14
C LEU A 204 13.52 -3.09 3.61
N ALA A 205 14.67 -3.36 3.00
CA ALA A 205 14.78 -3.45 1.54
C ALA A 205 13.92 -4.59 0.99
N PHE A 206 14.01 -5.80 1.55
CA PHE A 206 13.16 -6.93 1.13
C PHE A 206 11.68 -6.67 1.41
N MET A 207 11.34 -6.03 2.53
CA MET A 207 9.96 -5.66 2.83
C MET A 207 9.40 -4.68 1.79
N TYR A 208 10.13 -3.62 1.46
CA TYR A 208 9.70 -2.67 0.43
C TYR A 208 9.65 -3.30 -0.96
N PHE A 209 10.56 -4.23 -1.27
CA PHE A 209 10.55 -4.99 -2.51
C PHE A 209 9.25 -5.79 -2.67
N PHE A 210 8.87 -6.60 -1.68
CA PHE A 210 7.64 -7.40 -1.76
C PHE A 210 6.37 -6.54 -1.67
N THR A 211 6.41 -5.45 -0.90
CA THR A 211 5.29 -4.50 -0.83
C THR A 211 5.07 -3.80 -2.18
N ALA A 212 6.15 -3.33 -2.81
CA ALA A 212 6.10 -2.72 -4.15
C ALA A 212 5.62 -3.72 -5.21
N LEU A 213 5.99 -5.01 -5.09
CA LEU A 213 5.48 -6.06 -5.98
C LEU A 213 3.95 -6.20 -5.90
N LEU A 214 3.39 -6.16 -4.69
CA LEU A 214 1.94 -6.23 -4.48
C LEU A 214 1.22 -4.95 -4.91
N GLU A 215 1.86 -3.79 -4.75
CA GLU A 215 1.35 -2.50 -5.20
C GLU A 215 1.29 -2.43 -6.74
N ASP A 216 2.41 -2.67 -7.42
CA ASP A 216 2.52 -2.60 -8.89
C ASP A 216 1.69 -3.66 -9.61
N SER A 217 1.43 -4.81 -8.97
CA SER A 217 0.54 -5.84 -9.52
C SER A 217 -0.94 -5.43 -9.55
N GLY A 218 -1.32 -4.37 -8.82
CA GLY A 218 -2.70 -3.95 -8.65
C GLY A 218 -3.46 -4.73 -7.57
N TYR A 219 -2.79 -5.62 -6.82
CA TYR A 219 -3.38 -6.39 -5.73
C TYR A 219 -3.83 -5.51 -4.56
N MET A 220 -3.07 -4.46 -4.24
CA MET A 220 -3.38 -3.54 -3.13
C MET A 220 -4.77 -2.89 -3.26
N ALA A 221 -5.22 -2.59 -4.48
CA ALA A 221 -6.57 -2.05 -4.71
C ALA A 221 -7.69 -3.06 -4.36
N ARG A 222 -7.48 -4.36 -4.59
CA ARG A 222 -8.42 -5.42 -4.19
C ARG A 222 -8.39 -5.65 -2.68
N ALA A 223 -7.20 -5.63 -2.10
CA ALA A 223 -7.04 -5.74 -0.65
C ALA A 223 -7.77 -4.61 0.09
N ALA A 224 -7.71 -3.38 -0.45
CA ALA A 224 -8.49 -2.25 0.07
C ALA A 224 -10.00 -2.46 -0.03
N LEU A 225 -10.51 -2.98 -1.16
CA LEU A 225 -11.94 -3.33 -1.32
C LEU A 225 -12.38 -4.39 -0.29
N LEU A 226 -11.56 -5.39 -0.05
CA LEU A 226 -11.83 -6.44 0.93
C LEU A 226 -11.83 -5.90 2.37
N ALA A 227 -10.92 -4.98 2.68
CA ALA A 227 -10.79 -4.36 3.98
C ALA A 227 -11.83 -3.26 4.25
N ASP A 228 -12.53 -2.77 3.21
CA ASP A 228 -13.50 -1.67 3.32
C ASP A 228 -14.57 -1.94 4.39
N ARG A 229 -15.11 -3.16 4.44
CA ARG A 229 -16.07 -3.57 5.48
C ARG A 229 -15.50 -3.49 6.90
N PHE A 230 -14.22 -3.78 7.07
CA PHE A 230 -13.55 -3.67 8.37
C PHE A 230 -13.22 -2.21 8.72
N MET A 231 -12.79 -1.41 7.74
CA MET A 231 -12.57 0.03 7.91
C MET A 231 -13.87 0.76 8.29
N TYR A 232 -14.98 0.34 7.71
CA TYR A 232 -16.31 0.85 8.06
C TYR A 232 -16.66 0.69 9.54
N LEU A 233 -16.29 -0.45 10.14
CA LEU A 233 -16.47 -0.68 11.58
C LEU A 233 -15.73 0.38 12.41
N LEU A 234 -14.51 0.74 11.98
CA LEU A 234 -13.68 1.78 12.59
C LEU A 234 -14.15 3.20 12.26
N GLY A 235 -15.15 3.37 11.39
CA GLY A 235 -15.60 4.66 10.88
C GLY A 235 -14.62 5.32 9.93
N LEU A 236 -13.81 4.51 9.25
CA LEU A 236 -12.80 4.89 8.26
C LEU A 236 -13.22 4.48 6.85
N HIS A 237 -12.71 5.20 5.87
CA HIS A 237 -12.88 4.87 4.45
C HIS A 237 -11.94 3.74 4.02
N GLY A 238 -12.33 2.88 3.07
CA GLY A 238 -11.48 1.78 2.58
C GLY A 238 -10.08 2.20 2.08
N LYS A 239 -9.94 3.42 1.57
CA LYS A 239 -8.62 4.02 1.21
C LYS A 239 -7.66 4.12 2.41
N SER A 240 -8.16 4.26 3.65
CA SER A 240 -7.34 4.29 4.87
C SER A 240 -6.64 2.98 5.18
N PHE A 241 -7.10 1.87 4.58
CA PHE A 241 -6.42 0.59 4.72
C PHE A 241 -5.02 0.60 4.11
N ILE A 242 -4.80 1.35 3.01
CA ILE A 242 -3.50 1.39 2.32
C ILE A 242 -2.40 1.92 3.27
N PRO A 243 -2.55 3.10 3.92
CA PRO A 243 -1.61 3.56 4.94
C PRO A 243 -1.43 2.61 6.13
N MET A 244 -2.51 1.98 6.62
CA MET A 244 -2.43 1.05 7.76
C MET A 244 -1.68 -0.23 7.41
N LEU A 245 -1.89 -0.76 6.21
CA LEU A 245 -1.17 -1.91 5.69
C LEU A 245 0.31 -1.59 5.49
N LEU A 246 0.61 -0.42 4.93
CA LEU A 246 1.99 0.05 4.81
C LEU A 246 2.65 0.26 6.19
N GLY A 247 1.85 0.64 7.19
CA GLY A 247 2.21 0.73 8.60
C GLY A 247 2.68 -0.59 9.21
N PHE A 248 2.04 -1.72 8.86
CA PHE A 248 2.54 -3.05 9.25
C PHE A 248 3.93 -3.36 8.70
N GLY A 249 4.33 -2.73 7.61
CA GLY A 249 5.72 -2.74 7.17
C GLY A 249 6.57 -1.78 7.99
N CYS A 250 6.24 -0.49 7.93
CA CYS A 250 6.90 0.53 8.74
C CYS A 250 5.95 1.69 9.03
N ASN A 251 5.95 2.14 10.28
CA ASN A 251 5.06 3.22 10.72
C ASN A 251 5.37 4.57 10.06
N VAL A 252 6.63 4.85 9.72
CA VAL A 252 7.01 6.13 9.10
C VAL A 252 6.36 6.31 7.72
N PRO A 253 6.54 5.41 6.73
CA PRO A 253 5.84 5.51 5.46
C PRO A 253 4.33 5.30 5.62
N GLY A 254 3.86 4.47 6.56
CA GLY A 254 2.44 4.33 6.87
C GLY A 254 1.79 5.66 7.29
N ILE A 255 2.40 6.38 8.24
CA ILE A 255 1.94 7.71 8.67
C ILE A 255 2.06 8.70 7.51
N TYR A 256 3.17 8.70 6.77
CA TYR A 256 3.32 9.61 5.63
C TYR A 256 2.29 9.36 4.52
N ALA A 257 1.93 8.10 4.27
CA ALA A 257 0.91 7.72 3.30
C ALA A 257 -0.48 8.22 3.68
N THR A 258 -0.77 8.50 4.96
CA THR A 258 -2.06 9.10 5.36
C THR A 258 -2.33 10.44 4.68
N ARG A 259 -1.30 11.15 4.17
CA ARG A 259 -1.46 12.39 3.42
C ARG A 259 -2.23 12.24 2.10
N THR A 260 -2.35 11.02 1.58
CA THR A 260 -3.12 10.73 0.36
C THR A 260 -4.63 10.62 0.62
N LEU A 261 -5.03 10.59 1.89
CA LEU A 261 -6.43 10.59 2.30
C LEU A 261 -7.01 12.00 2.13
N GLU A 262 -8.12 12.08 1.40
CA GLU A 262 -8.81 13.33 1.05
C GLU A 262 -9.40 14.02 2.29
N ASN A 263 -9.91 13.21 3.24
CA ASN A 263 -10.50 13.70 4.48
C ASN A 263 -9.45 13.85 5.57
N GLU A 264 -9.38 15.03 6.19
CA GLU A 264 -8.47 15.29 7.32
C GLU A 264 -8.76 14.40 8.52
N ARG A 265 -10.03 14.11 8.80
CA ARG A 265 -10.44 13.20 9.88
C ARG A 265 -9.89 11.80 9.67
N ASP A 266 -10.05 11.24 8.47
CA ASP A 266 -9.54 9.92 8.14
C ASP A 266 -8.02 9.90 8.22
N ARG A 267 -7.34 10.98 7.78
CA ARG A 267 -5.89 11.15 7.93
C ARG A 267 -5.44 11.11 9.39
N LEU A 268 -6.10 11.86 10.27
CA LEU A 268 -5.78 11.92 11.70
C LEU A 268 -6.04 10.57 12.38
N LEU A 269 -7.23 9.99 12.16
CA LEU A 269 -7.61 8.72 12.78
C LEU A 269 -6.69 7.60 12.29
N THR A 270 -6.45 7.49 10.98
CA THR A 270 -5.52 6.50 10.41
C THR A 270 -4.11 6.69 10.96
N GLY A 271 -3.62 7.93 11.05
CA GLY A 271 -2.30 8.24 11.62
C GLY A 271 -2.16 7.85 13.10
N LEU A 272 -3.23 7.96 13.89
CA LEU A 272 -3.26 7.52 15.29
C LEU A 272 -3.34 6.00 15.44
N LEU A 273 -3.91 5.29 14.46
CA LEU A 273 -4.04 3.83 14.48
C LEU A 273 -2.80 3.09 13.97
N VAL A 274 -2.06 3.67 13.00
CA VAL A 274 -0.84 3.08 12.44
C VAL A 274 0.16 2.61 13.51
N PRO A 275 0.45 3.37 14.60
CA PRO A 275 1.38 2.93 15.64
C PRO A 275 1.05 1.60 16.33
N PHE A 276 -0.23 1.22 16.36
CA PHE A 276 -0.72 -0.02 16.95
C PHE A 276 -0.59 -1.23 16.01
N MET A 277 -0.29 -0.98 14.73
CA MET A 277 0.10 -2.03 13.79
C MET A 277 1.57 -2.38 14.02
N SER A 278 1.79 -3.52 14.66
CA SER A 278 3.15 -3.98 14.96
C SER A 278 3.84 -4.48 13.71
N CYS A 279 4.91 -3.79 13.32
CA CYS A 279 5.71 -4.18 12.17
C CYS A 279 6.69 -5.32 12.46
N GLY A 280 7.12 -6.02 11.39
CA GLY A 280 8.11 -7.10 11.50
C GLY A 280 9.42 -6.67 12.17
N ALA A 281 9.81 -5.39 12.06
CA ALA A 281 11.00 -4.87 12.74
C ALA A 281 10.87 -4.78 14.28
N ARG A 282 9.66 -4.84 14.84
CA ARG A 282 9.44 -4.96 16.30
C ARG A 282 9.57 -6.39 16.80
N LEU A 283 9.44 -7.38 15.91
CA LEU A 283 9.48 -8.79 16.27
C LEU A 283 10.80 -9.19 16.96
N PRO A 284 12.00 -8.76 16.50
CA PRO A 284 13.24 -9.03 17.22
C PRO A 284 13.24 -8.48 18.66
N VAL A 285 12.72 -7.27 18.87
CA VAL A 285 12.61 -6.67 20.22
C VAL A 285 11.68 -7.50 21.10
N TYR A 286 10.51 -7.89 20.58
CA TYR A 286 9.56 -8.72 21.30
C TYR A 286 10.11 -10.12 21.57
N MET A 287 10.88 -10.68 20.64
CA MET A 287 11.49 -11.99 20.81
C MET A 287 12.58 -11.95 21.86
N VAL A 288 13.52 -10.99 21.85
CA VAL A 288 14.57 -10.87 22.88
C VAL A 288 13.98 -10.72 24.27
N ILE A 289 12.99 -9.84 24.45
CA ILE A 289 12.32 -9.65 25.74
C ILE A 289 11.49 -10.90 26.09
N GLY A 290 10.74 -11.44 25.12
CA GLY A 290 9.90 -12.60 25.31
C GLY A 290 10.68 -13.85 25.70
N THR A 291 11.83 -14.11 25.07
CA THR A 291 12.69 -15.26 25.40
C THR A 291 13.37 -15.07 26.76
N ALA A 292 13.74 -13.85 27.13
CA ALA A 292 14.37 -13.57 28.42
C ALA A 292 13.43 -13.92 29.58
N PHE A 293 12.18 -13.43 29.52
CA PHE A 293 11.21 -13.54 30.61
C PHE A 293 10.29 -14.77 30.52
N PHE A 294 9.91 -15.19 29.31
CA PHE A 294 8.91 -16.24 29.09
C PHE A 294 9.49 -17.50 28.40
N GLY A 295 10.77 -17.46 28.00
CA GLY A 295 11.49 -18.61 27.45
C GLY A 295 10.74 -19.27 26.28
N PRO A 296 10.41 -20.58 26.37
CA PRO A 296 9.69 -21.28 25.31
C PRO A 296 8.30 -20.71 24.97
N ARG A 297 7.69 -19.94 25.88
CA ARG A 297 6.37 -19.31 25.67
C ARG A 297 6.45 -17.93 25.00
N ALA A 298 7.65 -17.48 24.62
CA ALA A 298 7.86 -16.20 23.95
C ALA A 298 6.97 -16.06 22.70
N GLY A 299 6.86 -17.10 21.87
CA GLY A 299 6.01 -17.07 20.68
C GLY A 299 4.53 -16.81 21.00
N THR A 300 4.00 -17.39 22.09
CA THR A 300 2.62 -17.13 22.54
C THR A 300 2.44 -15.70 23.04
N LEU A 301 3.43 -15.15 23.74
CA LEU A 301 3.42 -13.75 24.16
C LEU A 301 3.40 -12.83 22.94
N VAL A 302 4.28 -13.05 21.95
CA VAL A 302 4.31 -12.26 20.73
C VAL A 302 2.96 -12.32 20.01
N PHE A 303 2.40 -13.51 19.85
CA PHE A 303 1.05 -13.66 19.27
C PHE A 303 -0.01 -12.85 20.03
N ALA A 304 -0.02 -12.92 21.37
CA ALA A 304 -0.94 -12.17 22.20
C ALA A 304 -0.73 -10.65 22.08
N LEU A 305 0.52 -10.17 21.96
CA LEU A 305 0.83 -8.75 21.77
C LEU A 305 0.36 -8.22 20.41
N TYR A 306 0.50 -9.01 19.34
CA TYR A 306 0.00 -8.64 18.02
C TYR A 306 -1.54 -8.56 18.02
N PHE A 307 -2.21 -9.55 18.62
CA PHE A 307 -3.67 -9.53 18.75
C PHE A 307 -4.14 -8.37 19.62
N LEU A 308 -3.46 -8.09 20.73
CA LEU A 308 -3.74 -6.96 21.60
C LEU A 308 -3.57 -5.63 20.86
N GLY A 309 -2.54 -5.49 20.03
CA GLY A 309 -2.34 -4.31 19.19
C GLY A 309 -3.53 -4.03 18.27
N ILE A 310 -4.04 -5.07 17.59
CA ILE A 310 -5.24 -4.98 16.75
C ILE A 310 -6.47 -4.62 17.59
N ALA A 311 -6.66 -5.27 18.74
CA ALA A 311 -7.80 -5.02 19.62
C ALA A 311 -7.79 -3.57 20.16
N VAL A 312 -6.64 -3.05 20.57
CA VAL A 312 -6.47 -1.67 21.04
C VAL A 312 -6.67 -0.68 19.90
N ALA A 313 -6.16 -0.97 18.70
CA ALA A 313 -6.43 -0.15 17.52
C ALA A 313 -7.94 -0.05 17.23
N ILE A 314 -8.66 -1.17 17.29
CA ILE A 314 -10.12 -1.19 17.11
C ILE A 314 -10.80 -0.35 18.19
N LEU A 315 -10.43 -0.54 19.45
CA LEU A 315 -11.03 0.16 20.59
C LEU A 315 -10.79 1.67 20.51
N ILE A 316 -9.57 2.11 20.21
CA ILE A 316 -9.24 3.53 20.04
C ILE A 316 -9.96 4.10 18.82
N GLY A 317 -10.04 3.34 17.72
CA GLY A 317 -10.79 3.74 16.53
C GLY A 317 -12.26 4.03 16.85
N LEU A 318 -12.92 3.09 17.53
CA LEU A 318 -14.32 3.24 17.96
C LEU A 318 -14.51 4.37 18.99
N LEU A 319 -13.58 4.50 19.94
CA LEU A 319 -13.61 5.55 20.95
C LEU A 319 -13.53 6.93 20.29
N LEU A 320 -12.53 7.15 19.43
CA LEU A 320 -12.28 8.44 18.77
C LEU A 320 -13.41 8.79 17.79
N LYS A 321 -13.91 7.80 17.03
CA LYS A 321 -15.08 7.95 16.15
C LYS A 321 -16.30 8.49 16.90
N ASN A 322 -16.54 8.02 18.11
CA ASN A 322 -17.75 8.35 18.88
C ASN A 322 -17.58 9.55 19.82
N THR A 323 -16.36 10.06 20.00
CA THR A 323 -16.07 11.15 20.95
C THR A 323 -15.54 12.39 20.23
N LEU A 324 -14.26 12.38 19.86
CA LEU A 324 -13.51 13.56 19.40
C LEU A 324 -13.62 13.81 17.89
N LEU A 325 -13.82 12.75 17.10
CA LEU A 325 -13.89 12.77 15.65
C LEU A 325 -15.24 12.23 15.19
N HIS A 326 -16.33 12.99 15.38
CA HIS A 326 -17.68 12.56 15.01
C HIS A 326 -17.83 12.29 13.50
N VAL A 327 -18.59 11.24 13.13
CA VAL A 327 -18.94 10.95 11.72
C VAL A 327 -20.17 11.78 11.36
N GLU A 328 -20.03 12.76 10.46
CA GLU A 328 -21.19 13.53 10.01
C GLU A 328 -21.78 12.99 8.70
N GLU A 329 -20.98 12.54 7.71
CA GLU A 329 -21.50 11.84 6.52
C GLU A 329 -20.47 10.84 5.95
N GLU A 330 -20.93 9.65 5.57
CA GLU A 330 -20.10 8.61 4.96
C GLU A 330 -20.01 8.86 3.45
N ALA A 331 -18.84 9.26 2.97
CA ALA A 331 -18.60 9.42 1.53
C ALA A 331 -18.77 8.05 0.83
N PRO A 332 -19.55 7.95 -0.26
CA PRO A 332 -19.69 6.70 -1.00
C PRO A 332 -18.32 6.18 -1.46
N PHE A 333 -17.94 4.97 -1.01
CA PHE A 333 -16.69 4.36 -1.45
C PHE A 333 -16.83 3.88 -2.90
N VAL A 334 -16.25 4.64 -3.82
CA VAL A 334 -16.11 4.24 -5.22
C VAL A 334 -14.61 4.14 -5.53
N ILE A 335 -14.15 2.92 -5.80
CA ILE A 335 -12.80 2.67 -6.30
C ILE A 335 -12.88 2.00 -7.66
N GLU A 336 -12.27 2.63 -8.67
CA GLU A 336 -12.05 1.98 -9.95
C GLU A 336 -10.93 0.95 -9.76
N LEU A 337 -11.25 -0.34 -9.92
CA LEU A 337 -10.26 -1.41 -9.81
C LEU A 337 -9.29 -1.32 -11.00
N PRO A 338 -7.98 -1.06 -10.79
CA PRO A 338 -7.02 -1.02 -11.89
C PRO A 338 -6.88 -2.42 -12.52
N PRO A 339 -6.56 -2.56 -13.81
CA PRO A 339 -6.29 -3.88 -14.39
C PRO A 339 -5.05 -4.51 -13.73
N TYR A 340 -5.00 -5.85 -13.65
CA TYR A 340 -3.77 -6.56 -13.27
C TYR A 340 -2.63 -6.21 -14.22
N ARG A 341 -1.48 -5.87 -13.67
CA ARG A 341 -0.26 -5.56 -14.42
C ARG A 341 0.86 -6.46 -13.95
N ILE A 342 1.73 -6.85 -14.86
CA ILE A 342 2.98 -7.52 -14.50
C ILE A 342 3.90 -6.42 -13.95
N PRO A 343 4.33 -6.50 -12.68
CA PRO A 343 5.17 -5.47 -12.07
C PRO A 343 6.51 -5.38 -12.80
N SER A 344 6.95 -4.16 -13.09
CA SER A 344 8.24 -3.97 -13.77
C SER A 344 9.37 -4.11 -12.76
N MET A 345 10.27 -5.09 -12.95
CA MET A 345 11.37 -5.30 -11.99
C MET A 345 12.24 -4.04 -11.79
N LYS A 346 12.40 -3.24 -12.85
CA LYS A 346 13.09 -1.95 -12.75
C LYS A 346 12.36 -0.97 -11.84
N GLY A 347 11.03 -0.86 -11.95
CA GLY A 347 10.22 -0.01 -11.08
C GLY A 347 10.28 -0.46 -9.62
N VAL A 348 10.06 -1.76 -9.37
CA VAL A 348 10.14 -2.36 -8.04
C VAL A 348 11.50 -2.08 -7.38
N LEU A 349 12.62 -2.28 -8.09
CA LEU A 349 13.96 -2.02 -7.55
C LEU A 349 14.22 -0.52 -7.29
N ILE A 350 13.74 0.37 -8.16
CA ILE A 350 13.84 1.82 -7.95
C ILE A 350 13.09 2.22 -6.69
N HIS A 351 11.82 1.82 -6.54
CA HIS A 351 11.02 2.13 -5.36
C HIS A 351 11.64 1.56 -4.07
N THR A 352 12.11 0.32 -4.14
CA THR A 352 12.84 -0.32 -3.03
C THR A 352 14.04 0.53 -2.62
N TRP A 353 14.85 0.98 -3.58
CA TRP A 353 16.03 1.80 -3.33
C TRP A 353 15.68 3.19 -2.80
N GLU A 354 14.66 3.84 -3.35
CA GLU A 354 14.21 5.16 -2.91
C GLU A 354 13.74 5.14 -1.44
N HIS A 355 12.91 4.17 -1.08
CA HIS A 355 12.41 4.01 0.29
C HIS A 355 13.51 3.60 1.27
N THR A 356 14.36 2.65 0.88
CA THR A 356 15.49 2.21 1.72
C THR A 356 16.51 3.33 1.91
N GLY A 357 16.84 4.07 0.85
CA GLY A 357 17.75 5.22 0.91
C GLY A 357 17.17 6.41 1.65
N ALA A 358 15.85 6.61 1.62
CA ALA A 358 15.18 7.60 2.47
C ALA A 358 15.28 7.22 3.97
N PHE A 359 15.12 5.93 4.29
CA PHE A 359 15.32 5.43 5.65
C PHE A 359 16.76 5.67 6.13
N ILE A 360 17.78 5.28 5.34
CA ILE A 360 19.19 5.45 5.73
C ILE A 360 19.53 6.92 6.01
N ARG A 361 19.05 7.86 5.19
CA ARG A 361 19.33 9.30 5.38
C ARG A 361 18.58 9.90 6.57
N ASN A 362 17.30 9.58 6.73
CA ASN A 362 16.44 10.24 7.72
C ASN A 362 16.50 9.56 9.09
N ALA A 363 16.40 8.23 9.14
CA ALA A 363 16.46 7.49 10.39
C ALA A 363 17.91 7.28 10.84
N GLY A 364 18.84 7.06 9.90
CA GLY A 364 20.24 6.80 10.24
C GLY A 364 20.92 7.97 10.96
N THR A 365 20.61 9.21 10.58
CA THR A 365 21.15 10.41 11.26
C THR A 365 20.61 10.55 12.68
N ILE A 366 19.32 10.27 12.90
CA ILE A 366 18.69 10.28 14.23
C ILE A 366 19.28 9.17 15.11
N VAL A 367 19.34 7.93 14.61
CA VAL A 367 19.88 6.79 15.36
C VAL A 367 21.34 7.01 15.73
N LEU A 368 22.18 7.47 14.80
CA LEU A 368 23.58 7.79 15.10
C LEU A 368 23.68 8.88 16.17
N GLY A 369 22.88 9.94 16.06
CA GLY A 369 22.84 11.02 17.05
C GLY A 369 22.45 10.53 18.45
N VAL A 370 21.43 9.67 18.53
CA VAL A 370 20.99 9.07 19.80
C VAL A 370 22.04 8.11 20.35
N SER A 371 22.65 7.26 19.52
CA SER A 371 23.73 6.35 19.93
C SER A 371 24.92 7.13 20.51
N LEU A 372 25.33 8.21 19.85
CA LEU A 372 26.38 9.10 20.35
C LEU A 372 26.01 9.77 21.66
N ALA A 373 24.75 10.21 21.81
CA ALA A 373 24.26 10.80 23.05
C ALA A 373 24.23 9.78 24.19
N ILE A 374 23.77 8.55 23.94
CA ILE A 374 23.77 7.45 24.93
C ILE A 374 25.20 7.13 25.34
N TRP A 375 26.09 6.93 24.37
CA TRP A 375 27.51 6.67 24.65
C TRP A 375 28.12 7.79 25.49
N LEU A 376 27.86 9.06 25.15
CA LEU A 376 28.35 10.20 25.91
C LEU A 376 27.82 10.20 27.35
N LEU A 377 26.53 9.89 27.54
CA LEU A 377 25.92 9.79 28.86
C LEU A 377 26.44 8.61 29.67
N LEU A 378 26.79 7.50 29.01
CA LEU A 378 27.47 6.36 29.64
C LEU A 378 28.91 6.70 30.04
N ALA A 379 29.61 7.51 29.23
CA ALA A 379 30.99 7.89 29.47
C ALA A 379 31.19 8.93 30.60
N ILE A 380 30.16 9.68 30.97
CA ILE A 380 30.24 10.71 32.03
C ILE A 380 30.05 10.08 33.41
N PRO A 381 31.05 10.13 34.32
CA PRO A 381 30.90 9.65 35.69
C PRO A 381 29.94 10.53 36.49
N VAL A 382 28.89 9.93 37.06
CA VAL A 382 27.98 10.55 38.02
C VAL A 382 27.82 9.60 39.21
N ASN A 383 28.16 10.07 40.42
CA ASN A 383 28.20 9.26 41.64
C ASN A 383 29.20 8.08 41.60
N ALA A 384 30.27 8.22 40.82
CA ALA A 384 31.34 7.21 40.75
C ALA A 384 32.32 7.31 41.94
N PRO A 385 32.99 6.20 42.31
CA PRO A 385 34.07 6.22 43.31
C PRO A 385 35.15 7.26 42.98
N GLN A 386 35.79 7.82 44.01
CA GLN A 386 36.81 8.87 43.86
C GLN A 386 37.95 8.39 42.94
N GLY A 387 38.13 9.07 41.80
CA GLY A 387 39.16 8.75 40.81
C GLY A 387 38.65 8.25 39.45
N ALA A 388 37.34 8.04 39.28
CA ALA A 388 36.76 7.65 38.00
C ALA A 388 37.00 8.70 36.90
N ARG A 389 37.52 8.24 35.74
CA ARG A 389 37.82 9.08 34.58
C ARG A 389 36.73 8.94 33.52
N PHE A 390 36.61 9.95 32.66
CA PHE A 390 35.72 9.92 31.50
C PHE A 390 35.94 8.64 30.68
N ALA A 391 34.84 7.98 30.29
CA ALA A 391 34.80 6.70 29.57
C ALA A 391 35.43 5.48 30.29
N GLN A 392 35.71 5.56 31.60
CA GLN A 392 36.26 4.47 32.41
C GLN A 392 35.41 4.21 33.67
N VAL A 393 34.10 4.18 33.51
CA VAL A 393 33.12 4.13 34.60
C VAL A 393 32.17 2.95 34.37
N GLY A 394 31.81 2.24 35.44
CA GLY A 394 30.74 1.23 35.38
C GLY A 394 29.40 1.88 34.96
N THR A 395 28.59 1.14 34.22
CA THR A 395 27.33 1.66 33.63
C THR A 395 26.38 2.21 34.70
N GLU A 396 26.38 1.63 35.90
CA GLU A 396 25.59 2.02 37.09
C GLU A 396 25.95 3.39 37.71
N HIS A 397 27.14 3.91 37.41
CA HIS A 397 27.68 5.19 37.90
C HIS A 397 27.80 6.23 36.77
N SER A 398 27.01 6.07 35.71
CA SER A 398 27.00 6.96 34.56
C SER A 398 25.93 8.05 34.67
N ALA A 399 26.06 9.13 33.88
CA ALA A 399 25.02 10.13 33.74
C ALA A 399 23.70 9.53 33.19
N LEU A 400 23.79 8.52 32.32
CA LEU A 400 22.61 7.78 31.86
C LEU A 400 21.90 7.09 33.02
N ALA A 401 22.62 6.45 33.93
CA ALA A 401 22.04 5.81 35.11
C ALA A 401 21.40 6.83 36.06
N ALA A 402 22.02 8.00 36.24
CA ALA A 402 21.44 9.08 37.03
C ALA A 402 20.11 9.60 36.44
N LEU A 403 20.06 9.79 35.11
CA LEU A 403 18.83 10.17 34.40
C LEU A 403 17.77 9.05 34.46
N GLY A 404 18.18 7.80 34.27
CA GLY A 404 17.32 6.62 34.40
C GLY A 404 16.67 6.56 35.77
N ARG A 405 17.46 6.70 36.85
CA ARG A 405 16.95 6.75 38.24
C ARG A 405 16.01 7.91 38.51
N ALA A 406 16.21 9.06 37.85
CA ALA A 406 15.32 10.21 37.99
C ALA A 406 13.94 9.98 37.33
N ILE A 407 13.90 9.24 36.21
CA ILE A 407 12.67 8.96 35.46
C ILE A 407 11.98 7.67 35.95
N ALA A 408 12.74 6.71 36.48
CA ALA A 408 12.26 5.40 36.94
C ALA A 408 11.00 5.44 37.85
N PRO A 409 10.82 6.41 38.78
CA PRO A 409 9.61 6.52 39.58
C PRO A 409 8.31 6.63 38.76
N ALA A 410 8.38 7.22 37.55
CA ALA A 410 7.22 7.31 36.65
C ALA A 410 6.82 5.94 36.07
N PHE A 411 7.77 4.99 36.01
CA PHE A 411 7.56 3.64 35.49
C PHE A 411 7.33 2.58 36.59
N THR A 412 7.52 2.93 37.87
CA THR A 412 7.22 2.05 39.00
C THR A 412 5.78 1.50 39.00
N PRO A 413 4.72 2.28 38.67
CA PRO A 413 3.35 1.74 38.62
C PRO A 413 3.16 0.65 37.54
N ALA A 414 3.99 0.66 36.50
CA ALA A 414 3.99 -0.33 35.44
C ALA A 414 4.92 -1.53 35.72
N GLY A 415 5.67 -1.51 36.84
CA GLY A 415 6.61 -2.56 37.23
C GLY A 415 8.04 -2.41 36.70
N TYR A 416 8.38 -1.30 36.04
CA TYR A 416 9.72 -1.04 35.47
C TYR A 416 10.48 0.06 36.23
N GLY A 417 10.42 0.02 37.57
CA GLY A 417 10.98 1.05 38.45
C GLY A 417 12.51 1.06 38.58
N GLU A 418 13.21 0.25 37.80
CA GLU A 418 14.67 0.22 37.73
C GLU A 418 15.20 1.19 36.66
N TRP A 419 16.47 1.58 36.77
CA TRP A 419 17.03 2.63 35.91
C TRP A 419 17.36 2.14 34.49
N GLU A 420 17.73 0.87 34.33
CA GLU A 420 18.03 0.21 33.06
C GLU A 420 16.82 0.17 32.12
N PRO A 421 15.65 -0.37 32.53
CA PRO A 421 14.47 -0.36 31.68
C PRO A 421 13.93 1.06 31.47
N ALA A 422 14.02 1.94 32.47
CA ALA A 422 13.61 3.34 32.33
C ALA A 422 14.45 4.09 31.28
N ALA A 423 15.78 3.91 31.31
CA ALA A 423 16.69 4.50 30.33
C ALA A 423 16.45 3.94 28.93
N ALA A 424 16.29 2.61 28.80
CA ALA A 424 16.01 1.96 27.52
C ALA A 424 14.65 2.34 26.92
N LEU A 425 13.62 2.57 27.74
CA LEU A 425 12.30 3.02 27.26
C LEU A 425 12.35 4.45 26.70
N VAL A 426 13.15 5.34 27.30
CA VAL A 426 13.31 6.73 26.85
C VAL A 426 14.00 6.78 25.49
N THR A 427 15.07 6.00 25.30
CA THR A 427 15.75 5.91 23.99
C THR A 427 14.85 5.25 22.94
N GLY A 428 13.99 4.33 23.36
CA GLY A 428 12.92 3.72 22.58
C GLY A 428 11.84 4.67 22.06
N PHE A 429 11.81 5.94 22.49
CA PHE A 429 10.94 6.96 21.91
C PHE A 429 11.45 7.44 20.55
N ALA A 430 12.77 7.54 20.38
CA ALA A 430 13.38 7.96 19.12
C ALA A 430 13.25 6.87 18.04
N ALA A 431 13.51 5.61 18.41
CA ALA A 431 13.30 4.45 17.56
C ALA A 431 13.10 3.21 18.44
N LYS A 432 12.15 2.33 18.11
CA LYS A 432 11.74 1.23 19.00
C LYS A 432 12.82 0.15 19.13
N GLU A 433 13.61 -0.01 18.08
CA GLU A 433 14.78 -0.87 17.99
C GLU A 433 15.95 -0.39 18.87
N LEU A 434 16.01 0.91 19.20
CA LEU A 434 17.05 1.45 20.09
C LEU A 434 16.94 0.93 21.51
N VAL A 435 15.77 0.40 21.92
CA VAL A 435 15.62 -0.26 23.22
C VAL A 435 16.65 -1.40 23.34
N VAL A 436 16.77 -2.24 22.30
CA VAL A 436 17.71 -3.37 22.30
C VAL A 436 19.15 -2.88 22.26
N SER A 437 19.45 -1.87 21.43
CA SER A 437 20.79 -1.27 21.36
C SER A 437 21.21 -0.60 22.68
N THR A 438 20.26 0.03 23.38
CA THR A 438 20.52 0.67 24.68
C THR A 438 20.76 -0.38 25.76
N LEU A 439 19.92 -1.43 25.80
CA LEU A 439 20.11 -2.54 26.73
C LEU A 439 21.44 -3.27 26.48
N SER A 440 21.85 -3.45 25.23
CA SER A 440 23.14 -4.07 24.91
C SER A 440 24.34 -3.22 25.30
N GLN A 441 24.21 -1.89 25.33
CA GLN A 441 25.24 -0.98 25.85
C GLN A 441 25.26 -0.92 27.39
N ILE A 442 24.09 -1.03 28.05
CA ILE A 442 23.95 -0.99 29.52
C ILE A 442 24.47 -2.27 30.18
N TYR A 443 24.33 -3.42 29.52
CA TYR A 443 24.83 -4.70 29.99
C TYR A 443 25.98 -5.21 29.09
N PRO A 444 27.23 -4.74 29.33
CA PRO A 444 28.40 -5.21 28.59
C PRO A 444 28.62 -6.70 28.85
N GLY A 445 28.68 -7.51 27.79
CA GLY A 445 28.83 -8.98 27.88
C GLY A 445 27.54 -9.76 27.62
N SER A 446 26.42 -9.07 27.52
CA SER A 446 25.11 -9.68 27.31
C SER A 446 24.30 -8.92 26.28
N GLY A 447 24.95 -8.33 25.28
CA GLY A 447 24.33 -7.98 24.02
C GLY A 447 24.40 -9.20 23.09
N GLY A 448 23.53 -9.29 22.08
CA GLY A 448 23.98 -9.93 20.83
C GLY A 448 25.31 -9.32 20.36
N SER A 449 25.62 -8.09 20.76
CA SER A 449 26.98 -7.52 20.81
C SER A 449 27.81 -8.11 21.95
N VAL A 450 28.50 -9.20 21.66
CA VAL A 450 29.74 -9.61 22.35
C VAL A 450 30.66 -8.38 22.44
N PRO A 451 31.38 -8.13 23.56
CA PRO A 451 32.43 -7.11 23.57
C PRO A 451 33.27 -7.31 22.31
N VAL A 452 33.52 -6.25 21.54
CA VAL A 452 34.31 -6.36 20.32
C VAL A 452 35.76 -6.62 20.74
N THR A 453 36.04 -7.86 21.12
CA THR A 453 37.37 -8.35 21.38
C THR A 453 38.06 -8.35 20.05
N ALA A 454 39.12 -7.56 19.94
CA ALA A 454 40.04 -7.61 18.82
C ALA A 454 40.48 -9.08 18.65
N GLY A 455 39.90 -9.76 17.66
CA GLY A 455 40.40 -11.05 17.21
C GLY A 455 41.86 -10.91 16.79
N GLU A 456 42.56 -12.04 16.67
CA GLU A 456 43.96 -12.06 16.25
C GLU A 456 44.17 -11.15 15.03
N PRO A 457 45.28 -10.37 14.98
CA PRO A 457 45.51 -9.41 13.91
C PRO A 457 45.59 -10.14 12.57
N THR A 458 44.53 -10.05 11.79
CA THR A 458 44.41 -10.54 10.41
C THR A 458 44.99 -9.51 9.44
N SER A 459 45.44 -9.96 8.26
CA SER A 459 45.86 -9.02 7.23
C SER A 459 44.65 -8.44 6.49
N PHE A 460 44.76 -7.23 5.94
CA PHE A 460 43.69 -6.58 5.17
C PHE A 460 43.15 -7.45 4.02
N ARG A 461 44.00 -8.30 3.43
CA ARG A 461 43.59 -9.25 2.38
C ARG A 461 42.73 -10.39 2.93
N ASP A 462 43.06 -10.89 4.12
CA ASP A 462 42.32 -11.95 4.78
C ASP A 462 40.94 -11.43 5.22
N ASP A 463 40.87 -10.18 5.71
CA ASP A 463 39.60 -9.53 6.05
C ASP A 463 38.69 -9.34 4.82
N LEU A 464 39.23 -8.92 3.67
CA LEU A 464 38.46 -8.81 2.44
C LEU A 464 38.00 -10.18 1.93
N ALA A 465 38.83 -11.21 2.07
CA ALA A 465 38.47 -12.58 1.73
C ALA A 465 37.38 -13.12 2.67
N GLU A 466 37.45 -12.81 3.97
CA GLU A 466 36.43 -13.14 4.97
C GLU A 466 35.09 -12.51 4.61
N ILE A 467 35.06 -11.20 4.30
CA ILE A 467 33.83 -10.50 3.88
C ILE A 467 33.22 -11.14 2.63
N GLY A 468 34.04 -11.43 1.62
CA GLY A 468 33.57 -12.06 0.39
C GLY A 468 33.06 -13.49 0.58
N ALA A 469 33.78 -14.30 1.36
CA ALA A 469 33.40 -15.67 1.66
C ALA A 469 32.11 -15.74 2.48
N THR A 470 32.02 -14.94 3.54
CA THR A 470 30.82 -14.86 4.39
C THR A 470 29.61 -14.31 3.62
N PHE A 471 29.81 -13.38 2.69
CA PHE A 471 28.73 -12.91 1.79
C PHE A 471 28.24 -14.01 0.85
N ALA A 472 29.16 -14.80 0.28
CA ALA A 472 28.81 -15.92 -0.58
C ALA A 472 28.04 -17.01 0.17
N VAL A 473 28.45 -17.30 1.41
CA VAL A 473 27.73 -18.20 2.33
C VAL A 473 26.34 -17.65 2.63
N ALA A 474 26.21 -16.39 3.06
CA ALA A 474 24.92 -15.78 3.34
C ALA A 474 23.98 -15.79 2.12
N THR A 475 24.50 -15.55 0.91
CA THR A 475 23.72 -15.60 -0.34
C THR A 475 23.30 -17.03 -0.67
N TRP A 476 24.18 -18.01 -0.45
CA TRP A 476 23.87 -19.42 -0.66
C TRP A 476 22.84 -19.95 0.34
N ASP A 477 22.96 -19.56 1.60
CA ASP A 477 22.01 -19.91 2.67
C ASP A 477 20.66 -19.27 2.43
N THR A 478 20.64 -18.02 2.00
CA THR A 478 19.42 -17.34 1.53
C THR A 478 18.75 -18.11 0.41
N PHE A 479 19.51 -18.55 -0.60
CA PHE A 479 18.97 -19.34 -1.71
C PHE A 479 18.39 -20.67 -1.23
N ARG A 480 19.10 -21.38 -0.34
CA ARG A 480 18.63 -22.62 0.30
C ARG A 480 17.33 -22.40 1.08
N ALA A 481 17.29 -21.39 1.94
CA ALA A 481 16.12 -21.04 2.75
C ALA A 481 14.92 -20.60 1.89
N THR A 482 15.17 -19.90 0.78
CA THR A 482 14.11 -19.51 -0.16
C THR A 482 13.51 -20.73 -0.86
N LEU A 483 14.34 -21.73 -1.17
CA LEU A 483 13.90 -22.94 -1.86
C LEU A 483 13.14 -23.89 -0.92
N SER A 484 13.55 -23.99 0.35
CA SER A 484 12.86 -24.81 1.37
C SER A 484 11.49 -24.25 1.78
N LEU A 485 11.21 -22.97 1.51
CA LEU A 485 9.89 -22.37 1.70
C LEU A 485 8.84 -22.84 0.69
N ILE A 486 9.24 -23.52 -0.40
CA ILE A 486 8.32 -24.08 -1.39
C ILE A 486 7.74 -25.40 -0.84
N PRO A 487 6.41 -25.49 -0.60
CA PRO A 487 5.81 -26.70 -0.02
C PRO A 487 6.11 -27.94 -0.87
N GLY A 488 6.76 -28.94 -0.27
CA GLY A 488 7.08 -30.23 -0.91
C GLY A 488 8.48 -30.34 -1.52
N VAL A 489 9.35 -29.33 -1.38
CA VAL A 489 10.76 -29.38 -1.79
C VAL A 489 11.65 -29.35 -0.54
N ASP A 490 11.74 -30.49 0.14
CA ASP A 490 12.68 -30.67 1.26
C ASP A 490 13.94 -31.36 0.73
N LEU A 491 14.82 -30.58 0.09
CA LEU A 491 16.03 -31.09 -0.56
C LEU A 491 17.23 -31.14 0.39
N PHE A 492 17.19 -30.40 1.50
CA PHE A 492 18.29 -30.29 2.47
C PHE A 492 17.69 -30.06 3.86
N GLY A 493 17.78 -31.07 4.72
CA GLY A 493 17.04 -31.16 5.98
C GLY A 493 17.19 -29.96 6.91
N GLU A 494 16.16 -29.77 7.74
CA GLU A 494 16.03 -28.70 8.73
C GLU A 494 17.27 -28.61 9.64
N GLU A 495 18.09 -27.58 9.47
CA GLU A 495 18.87 -27.07 10.58
C GLU A 495 17.90 -26.28 11.48
N GLU A 496 17.79 -26.73 12.74
CA GLU A 496 16.99 -26.09 13.78
C GLU A 496 17.16 -24.58 13.70
N ALA A 497 16.05 -23.85 13.58
CA ALA A 497 16.02 -22.43 13.88
C ALA A 497 16.47 -22.28 15.34
N GLY A 498 17.78 -22.06 15.51
CA GLY A 498 18.41 -21.94 16.80
C GLY A 498 17.61 -20.98 17.65
N THR A 499 17.21 -21.44 18.82
CA THR A 499 16.73 -20.57 19.89
C THR A 499 17.68 -19.37 19.95
N ILE A 500 17.15 -18.16 19.79
CA ILE A 500 17.90 -16.90 19.94
C ILE A 500 18.27 -16.76 21.43
N ASP A 501 19.13 -17.64 21.92
CA ASP A 501 19.80 -17.55 23.21
C ASP A 501 21.02 -16.66 22.98
N THR A 502 20.73 -15.38 22.73
CA THR A 502 21.75 -14.34 22.71
C THR A 502 22.24 -14.10 24.12
N ALA A 503 23.52 -13.78 24.30
CA ALA A 503 24.07 -13.34 25.59
C ALA A 503 23.20 -12.23 26.22
N LEU A 504 22.70 -11.33 25.36
CA LEU A 504 21.30 -10.84 25.31
C LEU A 504 20.33 -11.20 26.45
N THR A 505 19.63 -12.25 26.09
CA THR A 505 18.55 -12.94 26.78
C THR A 505 19.04 -13.49 28.12
N GLY A 506 20.30 -13.93 28.19
CA GLY A 506 20.94 -14.44 29.39
C GLY A 506 21.04 -13.39 30.51
N ALA A 507 21.65 -12.24 30.27
CA ALA A 507 21.76 -11.24 31.35
C ALA A 507 20.49 -10.44 31.58
N LEU A 508 19.59 -10.31 30.59
CA LEU A 508 18.25 -9.80 30.89
C LEU A 508 17.52 -10.72 31.86
N ARG A 509 17.74 -12.04 31.79
CA ARG A 509 17.19 -12.96 32.80
C ARG A 509 17.88 -12.72 34.15
N GLU A 510 19.21 -12.72 34.20
CA GLU A 510 19.97 -12.53 35.45
C GLU A 510 19.74 -11.18 36.15
N ALA A 511 19.49 -10.11 35.40
CA ALA A 511 19.27 -8.77 35.96
C ALA A 511 17.84 -8.54 36.48
N PHE A 512 16.85 -9.29 35.98
CA PHE A 512 15.43 -9.06 36.28
C PHE A 512 14.71 -10.24 36.96
N THR A 513 15.36 -11.41 37.14
CA THR A 513 14.88 -12.53 37.95
C THR A 513 15.78 -12.75 39.14
#